data_AF-A0A6B3EJ35-F1
#
_entry.id   AF-A0A6B3EJ35-F1
#
_cell.length_a   1.000
_cell.length_b   1.000
_cell.length_c   1.000
_cell.angle_alpha   90.00
_cell.angle_beta   90.00
_cell.angle_gamma   90.00
#
_symmetry.space_group_name_H-M   'P 1'
#
loop_
_entity.id
_entity.type
_entity.pdbx_description
1 polymer ?
#
loop_
_entity_poly.entity_id
_entity_poly.type
_entity_poly.pdbx_seq_one_letter_code
_entity_poly.pdbx_strand_id
1 'polypeptide(L)'
;AHPLVLEAAVLQAVETGTAVLIEATSNQVDQYGGYTGLDPAGFRDQVLALADRLGLPRERVVLGGDHLGPNRWRDRPEREAMAEADDLVRAYVAAGFTK
;
A
#
# COMPACT_ATOMS: atom_id res chain seq x y z
N ALA A 1 1.59 4.01 -8.50
CA ALA A 1 0.91 4.98 -7.63
C ALA A 1 0.98 6.37 -8.26
N HIS A 2 0.00 6.75 -9.09
CA HIS A 2 -0.01 8.08 -9.71
C HIS A 2 -0.74 9.08 -8.79
N PRO A 3 -0.12 10.22 -8.40
CA PRO A 3 -0.71 11.15 -7.42
C PRO A 3 -2.12 11.62 -7.79
N LEU A 4 -2.36 12.00 -9.04
CA LEU A 4 -3.68 12.45 -9.50
C LEU A 4 -4.78 11.38 -9.41
N VAL A 5 -4.42 10.09 -9.56
CA VAL A 5 -5.39 9.00 -9.47
C VAL A 5 -5.78 8.77 -8.01
N LEU A 6 -4.82 8.84 -7.09
CA LEU A 6 -5.11 8.77 -5.66
C LEU A 6 -6.00 9.95 -5.23
N GLU A 7 -5.70 11.16 -5.71
CA GLU A 7 -6.49 12.36 -5.42
C GLU A 7 -7.93 12.23 -5.93
N ALA A 8 -8.11 11.79 -7.19
CA ALA A 8 -9.44 11.56 -7.74
C ALA A 8 -10.24 10.50 -6.95
N ALA A 9 -9.60 9.40 -6.53
CA ALA A 9 -10.26 8.35 -5.75
C ALA A 9 -10.69 8.85 -4.36
N VAL A 10 -9.84 9.65 -3.69
CA VAL A 10 -10.17 10.24 -2.39
C VAL A 10 -11.30 11.27 -2.53
N LEU A 11 -11.24 12.16 -3.54
CA LEU A 11 -12.30 13.13 -3.81
C LEU A 11 -13.65 12.45 -4.07
N GLN A 12 -13.66 11.38 -4.87
CA GLN A 12 -14.86 10.59 -5.12
C GLN A 12 -15.45 10.04 -3.80
N ALA A 13 -14.60 9.48 -2.93
CA ALA A 13 -15.05 8.93 -1.65
C ALA A 13 -15.61 10.01 -0.71
N VAL A 14 -15.02 11.21 -0.73
CA VAL A 14 -15.54 12.38 0.00
C VAL A 14 -16.94 12.74 -0.50
N GLU A 15 -17.10 12.89 -1.82
CA GLU A 15 -18.36 13.28 -2.45
C GLU A 15 -19.50 12.29 -2.18
N THR A 16 -19.20 10.99 -2.23
CA THR A 16 -20.22 9.94 -2.07
C THR A 16 -20.47 9.51 -0.64
N GLY A 17 -19.65 9.95 0.32
CA GLY A 17 -19.75 9.45 1.69
C GLY A 17 -19.32 7.98 1.87
N THR A 18 -18.55 7.40 0.94
CA THR A 18 -18.08 6.00 1.00
C THR A 18 -16.61 5.83 1.43
N ALA A 19 -16.17 4.61 1.75
CA ALA A 19 -14.73 4.33 1.94
C ALA A 19 -13.97 4.38 0.61
N VAL A 20 -12.64 4.54 0.68
CA VAL A 20 -11.71 4.37 -0.44
C VAL A 20 -10.81 3.16 -0.16
N LEU A 21 -10.61 2.31 -1.17
CA LEU A 21 -9.64 1.21 -1.13
C LEU A 21 -8.45 1.59 -2.03
N ILE A 22 -7.26 1.62 -1.44
CA ILE A 22 -6.01 1.89 -2.16
C ILE A 22 -5.07 0.72 -1.92
N GLU A 23 -4.63 0.09 -3.02
CA GLU A 23 -3.77 -1.08 -2.97
C GLU A 23 -2.39 -0.79 -3.56
N ALA A 24 -1.37 -1.42 -2.99
CA ALA A 24 -0.01 -1.38 -3.49
C ALA A 24 0.50 -2.80 -3.74
N THR A 25 1.08 -3.04 -4.91
CA THR A 25 1.72 -4.32 -5.22
C THR A 25 3.07 -4.47 -4.52
N SER A 26 3.52 -5.71 -4.32
CA SER A 26 4.87 -6.01 -3.82
C SER A 26 6.02 -5.39 -4.64
N ASN A 27 5.78 -5.06 -5.91
CA ASN A 27 6.75 -4.35 -6.74
C ASN A 27 6.78 -2.84 -6.48
N GLN A 28 5.64 -2.26 -6.14
CA GLN A 28 5.51 -0.84 -5.83
C GLN A 28 6.12 -0.51 -4.49
N VAL A 29 5.78 -1.29 -3.47
CA VAL A 29 6.06 -1.05 -2.07
C VAL A 29 6.50 -2.37 -1.45
N ASP A 30 7.69 -2.38 -0.86
CA ASP A 30 8.24 -3.51 -0.10
C ASP A 30 9.10 -2.96 1.04
N GLN A 31 9.65 -3.83 1.88
CA GLN A 31 10.55 -3.47 2.99
C GLN A 31 11.81 -2.69 2.57
N TYR A 32 12.11 -2.60 1.28
CA TYR A 32 13.26 -1.91 0.70
C TYR A 32 12.89 -0.67 -0.13
N GLY A 33 11.60 -0.34 -0.23
CA GLY A 33 11.11 0.81 -0.98
C GLY A 33 10.43 0.49 -2.32
N GLY A 34 10.44 -0.76 -2.79
CA GLY A 34 9.90 -1.11 -4.10
C GLY A 34 10.54 -0.29 -5.23
N TYR A 35 9.78 0.00 -6.29
CA TYR A 35 10.20 1.03 -7.27
C TYR A 35 9.73 2.43 -6.91
N THR A 36 8.88 2.59 -5.89
CA THR A 36 8.36 3.90 -5.48
C THR A 36 9.29 4.62 -4.50
N GLY A 37 10.26 3.91 -3.92
CA GLY A 37 11.09 4.37 -2.81
C GLY A 37 10.36 4.36 -1.44
N LEU A 38 9.18 3.75 -1.35
CA LEU A 38 8.36 3.72 -0.14
C LEU A 38 8.26 2.31 0.43
N ASP A 39 8.45 2.20 1.75
CA ASP A 39 8.05 1.03 2.50
C ASP A 39 6.53 1.10 2.82
N PRO A 40 5.92 0.03 3.38
CA PRO A 40 4.49 0.03 3.67
C PRO A 40 4.04 1.18 4.58
N ALA A 41 4.85 1.55 5.58
CA ALA A 41 4.54 2.66 6.48
C ALA A 41 4.56 4.02 5.75
N GLY A 42 5.57 4.24 4.91
CA GLY A 42 5.69 5.44 4.09
C GLY A 42 4.56 5.56 3.07
N PHE A 43 4.13 4.45 2.47
CA PHE A 43 2.97 4.45 1.57
C PHE A 43 1.67 4.79 2.32
N ARG A 44 1.43 4.18 3.49
CA ARG A 44 0.31 4.55 4.36
C ARG A 44 0.32 6.03 4.66
N ASP A 45 1.44 6.56 5.13
CA ASP A 45 1.52 7.96 5.57
C ASP A 45 1.28 8.93 4.40
N GLN A 46 1.75 8.59 3.19
CA GLN A 46 1.43 9.34 1.97
C GLN A 46 -0.08 9.35 1.69
N VAL A 47 -0.75 8.21 1.78
CA VAL A 47 -2.20 8.11 1.52
C VAL A 47 -3.00 8.84 2.60
N LEU A 48 -2.63 8.70 3.87
CA LEU A 48 -3.33 9.36 4.97
C LEU A 48 -3.14 10.88 4.93
N ALA A 49 -1.95 11.38 4.58
CA ALA A 49 -1.73 12.81 4.39
C ALA A 49 -2.60 13.37 3.24
N LEU A 50 -2.80 12.59 2.18
CA LEU A 50 -3.72 12.96 1.10
C LEU A 50 -5.17 12.98 1.56
N ALA A 51 -5.61 11.97 2.32
CA ALA A 51 -6.94 11.90 2.90
C ALA A 51 -7.23 13.11 3.81
N ASP A 52 -6.29 13.44 4.71
CA ASP A 52 -6.41 14.61 5.59
C ASP A 52 -6.53 15.92 4.79
N ARG A 53 -5.69 16.10 3.77
CA ARG A 53 -5.71 17.29 2.91
C ARG A 53 -7.04 17.47 2.18
N LEU A 54 -7.69 16.37 1.81
CA LEU A 54 -8.94 16.37 1.04
C LEU A 54 -10.19 16.20 1.90
N GLY A 55 -10.03 16.09 3.23
CA GLY A 55 -11.15 16.00 4.18
C GLY A 55 -11.82 14.63 4.26
N LEU A 56 -11.13 13.55 3.86
CA LEU A 56 -11.62 12.19 4.08
C LEU A 56 -11.17 11.69 5.47
N PRO A 57 -12.09 11.26 6.36
CA PRO A 57 -11.72 10.69 7.64
C PRO A 57 -10.84 9.44 7.45
N ARG A 58 -9.76 9.32 8.23
CA ARG A 58 -8.75 8.26 8.07
C ARG A 58 -9.33 6.85 8.22
N GLU A 59 -10.36 6.68 9.05
CA GLU A 59 -11.10 5.44 9.25
C GLU A 59 -11.86 4.95 8.00
N ARG A 60 -12.02 5.82 6.99
CA ARG A 60 -12.61 5.49 5.69
C ARG A 60 -11.58 5.18 4.61
N VAL A 61 -10.29 5.13 4.97
CA VAL A 61 -9.22 4.66 4.09
C VAL A 61 -8.92 3.19 4.42
N VAL A 62 -9.11 2.32 3.43
CA VAL A 62 -8.69 0.92 3.49
C VAL A 62 -7.43 0.77 2.65
N LEU A 63 -6.37 0.22 3.26
CA LEU A 63 -5.11 -0.07 2.60
C LEU A 63 -4.99 -1.56 2.32
N GLY A 64 -4.66 -1.91 1.08
CA GLY A 64 -4.53 -3.29 0.62
C GLY A 64 -3.15 -3.63 0.03
N GLY A 65 -2.69 -4.84 0.28
CA GLY A 65 -1.54 -5.44 -0.40
C GLY A 65 -1.99 -6.30 -1.57
N ASP A 66 -1.60 -5.91 -2.79
CA ASP A 66 -1.93 -6.68 -3.99
C ASP A 66 -0.79 -7.63 -4.36
N HIS A 67 -1.15 -8.87 -4.69
CA HIS A 67 -0.20 -9.94 -5.07
C HIS A 67 1.04 -10.04 -4.15
N LEU A 68 0.82 -9.98 -2.82
CA LEU A 68 1.88 -10.23 -1.84
C LEU A 68 2.37 -11.68 -1.94
N GLY A 69 3.69 -11.85 -1.99
CA GLY A 69 4.31 -13.15 -2.19
C GLY A 69 5.69 -13.04 -2.86
N PRO A 70 6.28 -14.16 -3.28
CA PRO A 70 7.66 -14.22 -3.75
C PRO A 70 7.87 -13.65 -5.17
N ASN A 71 6.83 -13.12 -5.82
CA ASN A 71 6.89 -12.70 -7.23
C ASN A 71 8.01 -11.66 -7.49
N ARG A 72 8.29 -10.78 -6.54
CA ARG A 72 9.36 -9.79 -6.65
C ARG A 72 10.76 -10.39 -6.62
N TRP A 73 10.92 -11.53 -5.94
CA TRP A 73 12.20 -12.22 -5.76
C TRP A 73 12.24 -13.55 -6.53
N ARG A 74 11.49 -13.63 -7.64
CA ARG A 74 11.35 -14.83 -8.47
C ARG A 74 12.66 -15.33 -9.10
N ASP A 75 13.68 -14.49 -9.11
CA ASP A 75 15.03 -14.79 -9.59
C ASP A 75 15.93 -15.40 -8.51
N ARG A 76 15.47 -15.45 -7.25
CA ARG A 76 16.17 -16.04 -6.11
C ARG A 76 15.77 -17.50 -5.88
N PRO A 77 16.60 -18.28 -5.14
CA PRO A 77 16.20 -19.59 -4.65
C PRO A 77 14.90 -19.53 -3.84
N GLU A 78 14.06 -20.55 -3.96
CA GLU A 78 12.73 -20.62 -3.34
C GLU A 78 12.72 -20.23 -1.85
N ARG A 79 13.66 -20.78 -1.06
CA ARG A 79 13.76 -20.51 0.38
C ARG A 79 14.02 -19.03 0.66
N GLU A 80 14.86 -18.38 -0.14
CA GLU A 80 15.19 -16.96 0.02
C GLU A 80 14.02 -16.08 -0.42
N ALA A 81 13.38 -16.41 -1.55
CA ALA A 81 12.22 -15.68 -2.04
C ALA A 81 11.03 -15.75 -1.06
N MET A 82 10.83 -16.89 -0.39
CA MET A 82 9.78 -17.05 0.63
C MET A 82 10.10 -16.30 1.92
N ALA A 83 11.37 -16.27 2.36
CA ALA A 83 11.76 -15.46 3.52
C ALA A 83 11.46 -13.97 3.29
N GLU A 84 11.75 -13.47 2.09
CA GLU A 84 11.42 -12.09 1.71
C GLU A 84 9.92 -11.83 1.65
N ALA A 85 9.13 -12.80 1.21
CA ALA A 85 7.67 -12.72 1.20
C ALA A 85 7.07 -12.68 2.61
N ASP A 86 7.64 -13.43 3.56
CA ASP A 86 7.21 -13.40 4.96
C ASP A 86 7.48 -12.01 5.60
N ASP A 87 8.66 -11.45 5.34
CA ASP A 87 9.02 -10.10 5.83
C ASP A 87 8.14 -9.02 5.18
N LEU A 88 7.84 -9.15 3.88
CA LEU A 88 6.92 -8.28 3.17
C LEU A 88 5.53 -8.26 3.80
N VAL A 89 4.93 -9.44 4.02
CA VAL A 89 3.59 -9.54 4.63
C VAL A 89 3.61 -8.97 6.04
N ARG A 90 4.66 -9.25 6.83
CA ARG A 90 4.83 -8.69 8.17
C ARG A 90 4.89 -7.16 8.14
N ALA A 91 5.61 -6.57 7.19
CA ALA A 91 5.71 -5.13 7.05
C ALA A 91 4.37 -4.48 6.67
N TYR A 92 3.60 -5.09 5.77
CA TYR A 92 2.25 -4.63 5.41
C TYR A 92 1.30 -4.67 6.61
N VAL A 93 1.25 -5.80 7.33
CA VAL A 93 0.38 -5.94 8.52
C VAL A 93 0.79 -4.96 9.62
N ALA A 94 2.09 -4.81 9.89
CA ALA A 94 2.60 -3.87 10.89
C ALA A 94 2.31 -2.41 10.54
N ALA A 95 2.29 -2.07 9.24
CA ALA A 95 1.89 -0.74 8.78
C ALA A 95 0.38 -0.49 8.89
N GLY A 96 -0.45 -1.52 9.06
CA GLY A 96 -1.90 -1.39 9.20
C GLY A 96 -2.69 -1.64 7.92
N PHE A 97 -2.10 -2.34 6.94
CA PHE A 97 -2.86 -2.85 5.80
C PHE A 97 -3.79 -3.97 6.27
N THR A 98 -5.05 -3.91 5.83
CA THR A 98 -6.12 -4.80 6.30
C THR A 98 -6.71 -5.67 5.20
N LYS A 99 -6.20 -5.53 3.97
CA LYS A 99 -6.55 -6.34 2.79
C LYS A 99 -5.26 -6.78 2.11
#